data_AF-A0A963VU37-F1
#
_entry.id   AF-A0A963VU37-F1
#
_cell.length_a   1.000
_cell.length_b   1.000
_cell.length_c   1.000
_cell.angle_alpha   90.00
_cell.angle_beta   90.00
_cell.angle_gamma   90.00
#
_symmetry.space_group_name_H-M   'P 1'
#
loop_
_entity.id
_entity.type
_entity.pdbx_description
1 polymer ?
#
loop_
_entity_poly.entity_id
_entity_poly.type
_entity_poly.pdbx_seq_one_letter_code
_entity_poly.pdbx_strand_id
1 'polypeptide(L)'
;MSPGYLSGLTTALQRSGVEFDIVSNLAIGNTSSLMGLMRLKERSADLRSADLIMIEYCLNDSDIYRINSGNYSELQRWCQASEGLLRFCRQTNPNAMIVSTVLASKHGVHRKSVNPVHAYVHYFARYYDTHVIDLNMEFRKKFGSKFYDAAGVYLDPGHYSRPIMTTIAGEIIATDILNVVLRARVAHDIPPPNLEDNFSEMQLVDIGCVPELPAGDFVNSGFSERAFDLFGRTIHLRVSEGIPVCVRYICVEDIACIFVRSYGRWYRVKTLQPGMVEPKYKFLVSNANLDCLPSGVGINEVLITATPPNEGVITDVQQHVAIEPVRPSKRLPICAIGCTGNVFDVNVLD
;
A
#
# COMPACT_ATOMS: atom_id res chain seq x y z
N MET A 1 -19.58 -10.05 3.59
CA MET A 1 -18.64 -9.14 2.89
C MET A 1 -19.07 -7.70 3.16
N SER A 2 -18.15 -6.83 3.57
CA SER A 2 -18.44 -5.39 3.68
C SER A 2 -18.75 -4.85 2.28
N PRO A 3 -19.78 -3.99 2.10
CA PRO A 3 -20.26 -3.62 0.77
C PRO A 3 -19.25 -2.70 0.08
N GLY A 4 -18.50 -3.22 -0.89
CA GLY A 4 -17.64 -2.48 -1.80
C GLY A 4 -17.94 -2.89 -3.24
N TYR A 5 -17.13 -2.47 -4.21
CA TYR A 5 -17.35 -2.92 -5.59
C TYR A 5 -17.19 -4.44 -5.75
N LEU A 6 -16.42 -5.10 -4.88
CA LEU A 6 -16.19 -6.55 -4.90
C LEU A 6 -17.50 -7.36 -4.87
N SER A 7 -18.50 -6.97 -4.07
CA SER A 7 -19.77 -7.70 -4.04
C SER A 7 -20.57 -7.55 -5.34
N GLY A 8 -20.48 -6.38 -5.99
CA GLY A 8 -21.06 -6.15 -7.31
C GLY A 8 -20.34 -6.98 -8.38
N LEU A 9 -19.00 -7.02 -8.32
CA LEU A 9 -18.14 -7.78 -9.21
C LEU A 9 -18.45 -9.28 -9.14
N THR A 10 -18.44 -9.88 -7.95
CA THR A 10 -18.70 -11.32 -7.76
C THR A 10 -20.09 -11.69 -8.31
N THR A 11 -21.10 -10.87 -7.99
CA THR A 11 -22.47 -11.10 -8.47
C THR A 11 -22.56 -11.01 -9.99
N ALA A 12 -21.89 -10.03 -10.60
CA ALA A 12 -21.90 -9.83 -12.04
C ALA A 12 -21.20 -10.98 -12.79
N LEU A 13 -20.03 -11.43 -12.32
CA LEU A 13 -19.31 -12.57 -12.92
C LEU A 13 -20.11 -13.88 -12.82
N GLN A 14 -20.71 -14.14 -11.65
CA GLN A 14 -21.56 -15.33 -11.45
C GLN A 14 -22.76 -15.34 -12.41
N ARG A 15 -23.41 -14.18 -12.65
CA ARG A 15 -24.50 -14.07 -13.63
C ARG A 15 -24.05 -14.33 -15.06
N SER A 16 -22.78 -14.09 -15.36
CA SER A 16 -22.15 -14.40 -16.66
C SER A 16 -21.64 -15.84 -16.75
N GLY A 17 -21.92 -16.70 -15.77
CA GLY A 17 -21.50 -18.10 -15.76
C GLY A 17 -20.02 -18.31 -15.47
N VAL A 18 -19.33 -17.30 -14.92
CA VAL A 18 -17.94 -17.42 -14.49
C VAL A 18 -17.90 -17.66 -13.00
N GLU A 19 -17.33 -18.81 -12.60
CA GLU A 19 -16.99 -19.07 -11.21
C GLU A 19 -15.83 -18.16 -10.81
N PHE A 20 -16.01 -17.46 -9.68
CA PHE A 20 -15.05 -16.46 -9.21
C PHE A 20 -14.90 -16.59 -7.70
N ASP A 21 -13.77 -17.15 -7.28
CA ASP A 21 -13.44 -17.36 -5.88
C ASP A 21 -12.36 -16.38 -5.43
N ILE A 22 -12.59 -15.73 -4.29
CA ILE A 22 -11.62 -14.82 -3.70
C ILE A 22 -10.63 -15.65 -2.87
N VAL A 23 -9.47 -15.96 -3.45
CA VAL A 23 -8.36 -16.63 -2.74
C VAL A 23 -7.92 -15.82 -1.53
N SER A 24 -7.78 -14.50 -1.69
CA SER A 24 -7.33 -13.60 -0.63
C SER A 24 -7.81 -12.17 -0.91
N ASN A 25 -8.25 -11.46 0.14
CA ASN A 25 -8.48 -10.01 0.08
C ASN A 25 -7.46 -9.31 0.97
N LEU A 26 -6.46 -8.70 0.33
CA LEU A 26 -5.34 -8.04 1.01
C LEU A 26 -5.56 -6.53 1.18
N ALA A 27 -6.75 -6.01 0.86
CA ALA A 27 -7.01 -4.57 0.86
C ALA A 27 -7.00 -3.97 2.27
N ILE A 28 -6.28 -2.86 2.43
CA ILE A 28 -6.24 -2.04 3.65
C ILE A 28 -6.49 -0.59 3.24
N GLY A 29 -7.54 0.02 3.78
CA GLY A 29 -7.90 1.40 3.43
C GLY A 29 -6.86 2.42 3.88
N ASN A 30 -6.70 3.50 3.11
CA ASN A 30 -5.74 4.58 3.38
C ASN A 30 -4.28 4.09 3.49
N THR A 31 -3.86 3.20 2.60
CA THR A 31 -2.49 2.68 2.51
C THR A 31 -1.96 2.77 1.08
N SER A 32 -0.65 2.65 0.92
CA SER A 32 0.05 2.82 -0.37
C SER A 32 0.36 1.49 -1.08
N SER A 33 0.83 1.58 -2.32
CA SER A 33 1.40 0.45 -3.06
C SER A 33 2.53 -0.29 -2.30
N LEU A 34 3.28 0.39 -1.41
CA LEU A 34 4.26 -0.28 -0.54
C LEU A 34 3.60 -1.27 0.42
N MET A 35 2.45 -0.92 1.00
CA MET A 35 1.66 -1.85 1.81
C MET A 35 1.24 -3.07 0.98
N GLY A 36 0.78 -2.83 -0.25
CA GLY A 36 0.40 -3.91 -1.17
C GLY A 36 1.55 -4.88 -1.43
N LEU A 37 2.74 -4.36 -1.72
CA LEU A 37 3.94 -5.17 -1.92
C LEU A 37 4.32 -5.99 -0.68
N MET A 38 4.28 -5.39 0.51
CA MET A 38 4.55 -6.11 1.76
C MET A 38 3.58 -7.29 1.95
N ARG A 39 2.27 -7.05 1.75
CA ARG A 39 1.24 -8.08 1.91
C ARG A 39 1.37 -9.20 0.87
N LEU A 40 1.71 -8.86 -0.37
CA LEU A 40 1.94 -9.84 -1.42
C LEU A 40 3.15 -10.73 -1.11
N LYS A 41 4.24 -10.15 -0.58
CA LYS A 41 5.42 -10.91 -0.14
C LYS A 41 5.07 -11.89 0.98
N GLU A 42 4.34 -11.44 2.00
CA GLU A 42 3.84 -12.31 3.08
C GLU A 42 2.90 -13.42 2.58
N ARG A 43 2.14 -13.13 1.52
CA ARG A 43 1.11 -14.03 0.95
C ARG A 43 1.51 -14.57 -0.42
N SER A 44 2.80 -14.84 -0.60
CA SER A 44 3.34 -15.33 -1.87
C SER A 44 2.71 -16.65 -2.33
N ALA A 45 2.22 -17.48 -1.40
CA ALA A 45 1.50 -18.71 -1.73
C ALA A 45 0.15 -18.41 -2.41
N ASP A 46 -0.66 -17.53 -1.84
CA ASP A 46 -1.93 -17.07 -2.42
C ASP A 46 -1.71 -16.46 -3.82
N LEU A 47 -0.65 -15.64 -3.95
CA LEU A 47 -0.25 -15.03 -5.22
C LEU A 47 0.10 -16.07 -6.29
N ARG A 48 0.85 -17.13 -5.93
CA ARG A 48 1.18 -18.23 -6.86
C ARG A 48 -0.04 -19.01 -7.34
N SER A 49 -1.10 -19.08 -6.53
CA SER A 49 -2.34 -19.79 -6.87
C SER A 49 -3.38 -18.92 -7.58
N ALA A 50 -3.17 -17.60 -7.66
CA ALA A 50 -4.18 -16.69 -8.20
C ALA A 50 -4.17 -16.69 -9.75
N ASP A 51 -5.35 -16.78 -10.36
CA ASP A 51 -5.53 -16.56 -11.80
C ASP A 51 -5.63 -15.07 -12.15
N LEU A 52 -6.14 -14.26 -11.21
CA LEU A 52 -6.36 -12.83 -11.33
C LEU A 52 -5.87 -12.12 -10.07
N ILE A 53 -5.13 -11.03 -10.27
CA ILE A 53 -4.64 -10.11 -9.24
C ILE A 53 -5.22 -8.72 -9.57
N MET A 54 -6.03 -8.20 -8.67
CA MET A 54 -6.54 -6.83 -8.77
C MET A 54 -5.72 -5.89 -7.87
N ILE A 55 -5.21 -4.80 -8.45
CA ILE A 55 -4.42 -3.79 -7.74
C ILE A 55 -5.19 -2.47 -7.80
N GLU A 56 -5.43 -1.86 -6.64
CA GLU A 56 -6.13 -0.58 -6.53
C GLU A 56 -5.42 0.30 -5.49
N TYR A 57 -4.56 1.18 -5.98
CA TYR A 57 -3.85 2.16 -5.15
C TYR A 57 -3.83 3.56 -5.77
N CYS A 58 -4.36 3.75 -6.99
CA CYS A 58 -4.23 5.02 -7.71
C CYS A 58 -4.77 6.20 -6.91
N LEU A 59 -5.90 6.02 -6.22
CA LEU A 59 -6.48 7.06 -5.39
C LEU A 59 -5.59 7.38 -4.18
N ASN A 60 -5.25 6.37 -3.39
CA ASN A 60 -4.45 6.56 -2.17
C ASN A 60 -3.05 7.10 -2.48
N ASP A 61 -2.35 6.52 -3.46
CA ASP A 61 -0.97 6.89 -3.79
C ASP A 61 -0.87 8.33 -4.30
N SER A 62 -1.90 8.83 -5.00
CA SER A 62 -1.95 10.22 -5.47
C SER A 62 -1.88 11.22 -4.31
N ASP A 63 -2.50 10.88 -3.19
CA ASP A 63 -2.53 11.72 -2.00
C ASP A 63 -1.34 11.42 -1.06
N ILE A 64 -0.92 10.17 -0.94
CA ILE A 64 0.19 9.74 -0.09
C ILE A 64 1.53 10.30 -0.57
N TYR A 65 1.81 10.15 -1.87
CA TYR A 65 3.06 10.65 -2.44
C TYR A 65 2.97 12.13 -2.81
N ARG A 66 1.83 12.81 -2.62
CA ARG A 66 1.69 14.27 -2.83
C ARG A 66 2.15 14.76 -4.21
N ILE A 67 2.06 13.91 -5.22
CA ILE A 67 2.64 14.06 -6.57
C ILE A 67 2.23 15.35 -7.31
N ASN A 68 1.18 16.02 -6.83
CA ASN A 68 0.71 17.30 -7.35
C ASN A 68 1.52 18.52 -6.87
N SER A 69 2.55 18.31 -6.03
CA SER A 69 3.45 19.34 -5.52
C SER A 69 4.47 19.83 -6.56
N GLY A 70 4.58 19.14 -7.71
CA GLY A 70 5.62 19.39 -8.72
C GLY A 70 6.99 18.78 -8.38
N ASN A 71 7.07 17.99 -7.29
CA ASN A 71 8.30 17.34 -6.87
C ASN A 71 8.51 16.00 -7.60
N TYR A 72 9.43 15.98 -8.56
CA TYR A 72 9.77 14.77 -9.33
C TYR A 72 10.22 13.60 -8.46
N SER A 73 10.86 13.88 -7.32
CA SER A 73 11.34 12.82 -6.41
C SER A 73 10.22 12.00 -5.78
N GLU A 74 9.06 12.60 -5.54
CA GLU A 74 7.89 11.91 -4.99
C GLU A 74 7.27 10.94 -6.00
N LEU A 75 7.15 11.39 -7.26
CA LEU A 75 6.67 10.54 -8.35
C LEU A 75 7.64 9.40 -8.64
N GLN A 76 8.95 9.64 -8.61
CA GLN A 76 9.94 8.59 -8.81
C GLN A 76 9.83 7.49 -7.75
N ARG A 77 9.66 7.84 -6.47
CA ARG A 77 9.48 6.86 -5.39
C ARG A 77 8.20 6.04 -5.53
N TRP A 78 7.11 6.71 -5.92
CA TRP A 78 5.89 6.01 -6.26
C TRP A 78 6.10 5.03 -7.43
N CYS A 79 6.85 5.43 -8.46
CA CYS A 79 7.20 4.55 -9.58
C CYS A 79 8.00 3.34 -9.10
N GLN A 80 9.02 3.53 -8.25
CA GLN A 80 9.81 2.42 -7.68
C GLN A 80 8.95 1.41 -6.91
N ALA A 81 8.02 1.91 -6.09
CA ALA A 81 7.09 1.07 -5.33
C ALA A 81 6.09 0.33 -6.23
N SER A 82 5.44 1.05 -7.14
CA SER A 82 4.41 0.49 -8.04
C SER A 82 5.00 -0.50 -9.03
N GLU A 83 6.16 -0.18 -9.61
CA GLU A 83 6.90 -1.08 -10.47
C GLU A 83 7.38 -2.31 -9.68
N GLY A 84 7.92 -2.10 -8.47
CA GLY A 84 8.33 -3.19 -7.59
C GLY A 84 7.19 -4.17 -7.30
N LEU A 85 5.98 -3.66 -7.05
CA LEU A 85 4.77 -4.46 -6.89
C LEU A 85 4.42 -5.26 -8.15
N LEU A 86 4.36 -4.61 -9.32
CA LEU A 86 4.02 -5.28 -10.59
C LEU A 86 5.02 -6.37 -10.95
N ARG A 87 6.32 -6.07 -10.82
CA ARG A 87 7.41 -7.01 -11.09
C ARG A 87 7.35 -8.19 -10.14
N PHE A 88 7.18 -7.95 -8.83
CA PHE A 88 7.05 -9.02 -7.84
C PHE A 88 5.87 -9.95 -8.16
N CYS A 89 4.72 -9.39 -8.55
CA CYS A 89 3.57 -10.18 -9.02
C CYS A 89 3.93 -11.08 -10.21
N ARG A 90 4.55 -10.52 -11.25
CA ARG A 90 4.91 -11.25 -12.47
C ARG A 90 6.00 -12.31 -12.22
N GLN A 91 7.00 -12.00 -11.41
CA GLN A 91 8.08 -12.94 -11.05
C GLN A 91 7.53 -14.11 -10.24
N THR A 92 6.59 -13.84 -9.33
CA THR A 92 6.01 -14.87 -8.46
C THR A 92 4.98 -15.72 -9.19
N ASN A 93 4.16 -15.12 -10.05
CA ASN A 93 3.17 -15.81 -10.85
C ASN A 93 3.09 -15.19 -12.27
N PRO A 94 3.86 -15.74 -13.24
CA PRO A 94 3.87 -15.22 -14.60
C PRO A 94 2.54 -15.46 -15.35
N ASN A 95 1.73 -16.42 -14.90
CA ASN A 95 0.47 -16.79 -15.55
C ASN A 95 -0.70 -15.92 -15.10
N ALA A 96 -0.62 -15.29 -13.92
CA ALA A 96 -1.68 -14.46 -13.39
C ALA A 96 -2.01 -13.27 -14.29
N MET A 97 -3.30 -12.95 -14.37
CA MET A 97 -3.78 -11.67 -14.89
C MET A 97 -3.60 -10.59 -13.85
N ILE A 98 -2.84 -9.57 -14.18
CA ILE A 98 -2.75 -8.37 -13.35
C ILE A 98 -3.69 -7.33 -13.94
N VAL A 99 -4.63 -6.86 -13.12
CA VAL A 99 -5.55 -5.78 -13.44
C VAL A 99 -5.36 -4.64 -12.45
N SER A 100 -4.92 -3.49 -12.95
CA SER A 100 -4.92 -2.25 -12.18
C SER A 100 -6.29 -1.58 -12.31
N THR A 101 -6.96 -1.32 -11.19
CA THR A 101 -8.22 -0.57 -11.18
C THR A 101 -7.91 0.89 -10.83
N VAL A 102 -8.39 1.83 -11.64
CA VAL A 102 -8.28 3.26 -11.36
C VAL A 102 -9.61 3.79 -10.85
N LEU A 103 -9.62 4.17 -9.57
CA LEU A 103 -10.69 4.93 -8.95
C LEU A 103 -10.35 6.43 -8.96
N ALA A 104 -11.38 7.26 -8.77
CA ALA A 104 -11.20 8.70 -8.65
C ALA A 104 -12.03 9.26 -7.51
N SER A 105 -11.51 10.31 -6.87
CA SER A 105 -12.23 11.08 -5.86
C SER A 105 -13.15 12.13 -6.48
N LYS A 106 -14.09 12.62 -5.66
CA LYS A 106 -15.00 13.72 -5.99
C LYS A 106 -14.27 15.05 -6.24
N HIS A 107 -13.07 15.21 -5.66
CA HIS A 107 -12.32 16.46 -5.58
C HIS A 107 -10.84 16.27 -5.96
N GLY A 108 -10.04 17.33 -5.82
CA GLY A 108 -8.58 17.25 -5.99
C GLY A 108 -8.11 16.98 -7.43
N VAL A 109 -6.92 16.39 -7.52
CA VAL A 109 -6.21 16.12 -8.79
C VAL A 109 -7.03 15.24 -9.72
N HIS A 110 -7.73 14.24 -9.20
CA HIS A 110 -8.52 13.29 -10.00
C HIS A 110 -9.64 13.96 -10.80
N ARG A 111 -10.04 15.17 -10.39
CA ARG A 111 -11.06 15.95 -11.06
C ARG A 111 -10.51 17.12 -11.88
N LYS A 112 -9.54 17.85 -11.34
CA LYS A 112 -9.17 19.20 -11.83
C LYS A 112 -7.93 19.23 -12.72
N SER A 113 -7.16 18.15 -12.79
CA SER A 113 -5.91 18.11 -13.54
C SER A 113 -5.61 16.71 -14.09
N VAL A 114 -4.57 16.60 -14.91
CA VAL A 114 -4.02 15.29 -15.30
C VAL A 114 -3.27 14.74 -14.10
N ASN A 115 -3.74 13.63 -13.55
CA ASN A 115 -3.07 12.96 -12.44
C ASN A 115 -1.88 12.13 -12.97
N PRO A 116 -0.63 12.42 -12.55
CA PRO A 116 0.52 11.65 -13.02
C PRO A 116 0.46 10.17 -12.64
N VAL A 117 0.00 9.83 -11.43
CA VAL A 117 -0.18 8.42 -11.00
C VAL A 117 -1.10 7.68 -11.97
N HIS A 118 -2.22 8.30 -12.31
CA HIS A 118 -3.18 7.75 -13.26
C HIS A 118 -2.54 7.51 -14.63
N ALA A 119 -1.81 8.48 -15.17
CA ALA A 119 -1.10 8.33 -16.45
C ALA A 119 -0.06 7.21 -16.40
N TYR A 120 0.71 7.10 -15.30
CA TYR A 120 1.72 6.08 -15.16
C TYR A 120 1.16 4.68 -14.91
N VAL A 121 -0.02 4.54 -14.30
CA VAL A 121 -0.71 3.23 -14.22
C VAL A 121 -1.00 2.70 -15.62
N HIS A 122 -1.47 3.55 -16.54
CA HIS A 122 -1.68 3.18 -17.95
C HIS A 122 -0.35 2.89 -18.66
N TYR A 123 0.69 3.70 -18.43
CA TYR A 123 2.02 3.46 -18.97
C TYR A 123 2.59 2.10 -18.53
N PHE A 124 2.60 1.82 -17.22
CA PHE A 124 3.12 0.57 -16.69
C PHE A 124 2.30 -0.62 -17.17
N ALA A 125 0.98 -0.48 -17.29
CA ALA A 125 0.18 -1.55 -17.84
C ALA A 125 0.55 -1.87 -19.28
N ARG A 126 0.82 -0.85 -20.11
CA ARG A 126 1.32 -1.08 -21.47
C ARG A 126 2.72 -1.70 -21.48
N TYR A 127 3.61 -1.24 -20.60
CA TYR A 127 4.99 -1.71 -20.53
C TYR A 127 5.08 -3.16 -20.06
N TYR A 128 4.32 -3.52 -19.03
CA TYR A 128 4.30 -4.84 -18.38
C TYR A 128 3.22 -5.79 -18.91
N ASP A 129 2.56 -5.41 -20.01
CA ASP A 129 1.44 -6.14 -20.64
C ASP A 129 0.35 -6.55 -19.63
N THR A 130 0.02 -5.64 -18.71
CA THR A 130 -1.09 -5.79 -17.76
C THR A 130 -2.33 -5.03 -18.24
N HIS A 131 -3.46 -5.25 -17.58
CA HIS A 131 -4.72 -4.59 -17.96
C HIS A 131 -5.06 -3.46 -17.00
N VAL A 132 -5.73 -2.42 -17.50
CA VAL A 132 -6.25 -1.32 -16.67
C VAL A 132 -7.75 -1.21 -16.84
N ILE A 133 -8.46 -1.23 -15.73
CA ILE A 133 -9.88 -0.89 -15.67
C ILE A 133 -10.01 0.50 -15.09
N ASP A 134 -10.26 1.47 -15.96
CA ASP A 134 -10.36 2.88 -15.60
C ASP A 134 -11.83 3.24 -15.32
N LEU A 135 -12.27 2.97 -14.08
CA LEU A 135 -13.64 3.27 -13.67
C LEU A 135 -13.95 4.77 -13.77
N ASN A 136 -12.94 5.62 -13.57
CA ASN A 136 -13.09 7.05 -13.73
C ASN A 136 -13.49 7.43 -15.17
N MET A 137 -12.82 6.85 -16.17
CA MET A 137 -13.17 7.01 -17.58
C MET A 137 -14.55 6.40 -17.90
N GLU A 138 -14.82 5.18 -17.43
CA GLU A 138 -16.07 4.48 -17.73
C GLU A 138 -17.30 5.19 -17.15
N PHE A 139 -17.20 5.75 -15.95
CA PHE A 139 -18.28 6.56 -15.40
C PHE A 139 -18.52 7.84 -16.21
N ARG A 140 -17.48 8.51 -16.70
CA ARG A 140 -17.65 9.68 -17.59
C ARG A 140 -18.27 9.32 -18.92
N LYS A 141 -17.90 8.18 -19.52
CA LYS A 141 -18.53 7.68 -20.76
C LYS A 141 -20.01 7.40 -20.54
N LYS A 142 -20.37 6.77 -19.42
CA LYS A 142 -21.74 6.33 -19.12
C LYS A 142 -22.66 7.46 -18.66
N PHE A 143 -22.15 8.37 -17.83
CA PHE A 143 -22.96 9.39 -17.13
C PHE A 143 -22.61 10.84 -17.50
N GLY A 144 -21.62 11.04 -18.37
CA GLY A 144 -21.16 12.36 -18.81
C GLY A 144 -20.22 13.06 -17.83
N SER A 145 -19.77 14.25 -18.21
CA SER A 145 -18.74 15.02 -17.49
C SER A 145 -19.18 15.52 -16.10
N LYS A 146 -20.48 15.61 -15.84
CA LYS A 146 -21.06 16.07 -14.57
C LYS A 146 -21.26 14.97 -13.53
N PHE A 147 -20.85 13.74 -13.83
CA PHE A 147 -21.00 12.58 -12.94
C PHE A 147 -20.60 12.84 -11.48
N TYR A 148 -19.43 13.44 -11.22
CA TYR A 148 -18.92 13.68 -9.87
C TYR A 148 -19.76 14.67 -9.04
N ASP A 149 -20.55 15.50 -9.70
CA ASP A 149 -21.41 16.49 -9.06
C ASP A 149 -22.81 15.94 -8.76
N ALA A 150 -23.16 14.79 -9.35
CA ALA A 150 -24.47 14.20 -9.15
C ALA A 150 -24.65 13.74 -7.68
N ALA A 151 -25.81 14.10 -7.13
CA ALA A 151 -26.20 13.70 -5.78
C ALA A 151 -26.24 12.17 -5.70
N GLY A 152 -25.73 11.63 -4.59
CA GLY A 152 -25.74 10.19 -4.36
C GLY A 152 -24.67 9.40 -5.12
N VAL A 153 -23.69 10.02 -5.77
CA VAL A 153 -22.56 9.28 -6.37
C VAL A 153 -21.50 8.91 -5.34
N TYR A 154 -21.19 9.84 -4.44
CA TYR A 154 -20.16 9.69 -3.41
C TYR A 154 -20.79 9.79 -2.02
N LEU A 155 -20.35 8.94 -1.09
CA LEU A 155 -20.66 9.05 0.34
C LEU A 155 -19.84 10.17 0.99
N ASP A 156 -18.56 10.21 0.65
CA ASP A 156 -17.58 11.21 1.04
C ASP A 156 -16.62 11.45 -0.15
N PRO A 157 -15.65 12.38 -0.07
CA PRO A 157 -14.78 12.69 -1.21
C PRO A 157 -14.03 11.50 -1.81
N GLY A 158 -13.75 10.42 -1.07
CA GLY A 158 -12.97 9.27 -1.52
C GLY A 158 -13.80 8.00 -1.78
N HIS A 159 -15.01 7.89 -1.22
CA HIS A 159 -15.80 6.67 -1.28
C HIS A 159 -17.09 6.81 -2.10
N TYR A 160 -17.30 5.91 -3.05
CA TYR A 160 -18.58 5.80 -3.77
C TYR A 160 -19.73 5.45 -2.82
N SER A 161 -20.92 5.95 -3.16
CA SER A 161 -22.13 5.65 -2.41
C SER A 161 -22.51 4.18 -2.51
N ARG A 162 -23.20 3.70 -1.48
CA ARG A 162 -23.66 2.32 -1.38
C ARG A 162 -25.19 2.26 -1.40
N PRO A 163 -25.78 1.16 -1.89
CA PRO A 163 -25.13 0.07 -2.61
C PRO A 163 -24.96 0.38 -4.11
N ILE A 164 -25.68 1.38 -4.64
CA ILE A 164 -25.90 1.56 -6.07
C ILE A 164 -24.58 1.78 -6.83
N MET A 165 -23.78 2.77 -6.45
CA MET A 165 -22.56 3.09 -7.21
C MET A 165 -21.49 2.02 -7.07
N THR A 166 -21.37 1.39 -5.89
CA THR A 166 -20.49 0.23 -5.72
C THR A 166 -20.92 -0.96 -6.58
N THR A 167 -22.22 -1.21 -6.75
CA THR A 167 -22.72 -2.27 -7.65
C THR A 167 -22.39 -1.96 -9.11
N ILE A 168 -22.66 -0.73 -9.57
CA ILE A 168 -22.36 -0.33 -10.96
C ILE A 168 -20.85 -0.40 -11.23
N ALA A 169 -20.01 0.01 -10.28
CA ALA A 169 -18.56 -0.15 -10.38
C ALA A 169 -18.17 -1.62 -10.56
N GLY A 170 -18.75 -2.51 -9.75
CA GLY A 170 -18.54 -3.96 -9.86
C GLY A 170 -18.97 -4.54 -11.21
N GLU A 171 -20.10 -4.11 -11.75
CA GLU A 171 -20.60 -4.54 -13.08
C GLU A 171 -19.69 -4.08 -14.23
N ILE A 172 -19.19 -2.84 -14.18
CA ILE A 172 -18.23 -2.34 -15.18
C ILE A 172 -16.93 -3.14 -15.12
N ILE A 173 -16.38 -3.35 -13.92
CA ILE A 173 -15.18 -4.17 -13.73
C ILE A 173 -15.41 -5.58 -14.27
N ALA A 174 -16.54 -6.22 -13.92
CA ALA A 174 -16.85 -7.57 -14.37
C ALA A 174 -16.89 -7.67 -15.90
N THR A 175 -17.55 -6.71 -16.56
CA THR A 175 -17.64 -6.66 -18.03
C THR A 175 -16.26 -6.63 -18.68
N ASP A 176 -15.35 -5.81 -18.14
CA ASP A 176 -14.00 -5.70 -18.69
C ASP A 176 -13.15 -6.94 -18.38
N ILE A 177 -13.23 -7.49 -17.16
CA ILE A 177 -12.57 -8.75 -16.80
C ILE A 177 -13.00 -9.88 -17.74
N LEU A 178 -14.31 -10.02 -18.03
CA LEU A 178 -14.80 -11.04 -18.96
C LEU A 178 -14.17 -10.90 -20.35
N ASN A 179 -14.00 -9.68 -20.84
CA ASN A 179 -13.37 -9.43 -22.14
C ASN A 179 -11.90 -9.83 -22.19
N VAL A 180 -11.21 -9.87 -21.05
CA VAL A 180 -9.78 -10.19 -20.98
C VAL A 180 -9.53 -11.64 -20.58
N VAL A 181 -10.29 -12.19 -19.63
CA VAL A 181 -10.14 -13.58 -19.13
C VAL A 181 -10.48 -14.60 -20.21
N LEU A 182 -11.43 -14.28 -21.09
CA LEU A 182 -11.80 -15.14 -22.20
C LEU A 182 -10.77 -15.15 -23.35
N ARG A 183 -9.72 -14.31 -23.29
CA ARG A 183 -8.68 -14.29 -24.33
C ARG A 183 -7.58 -15.29 -23.97
N ALA A 184 -7.15 -16.07 -24.95
CA ALA A 184 -5.95 -16.91 -24.81
C ALA A 184 -4.75 -16.03 -24.46
N ARG A 185 -4.01 -16.43 -23.43
CA ARG A 185 -2.84 -15.70 -22.94
C ARG A 185 -1.58 -16.40 -23.37
N VAL A 186 -0.63 -15.60 -23.84
CA VAL A 186 0.73 -16.03 -24.10
C VAL A 186 1.57 -15.48 -22.94
N ALA A 187 2.27 -16.37 -22.23
CA ALA A 187 3.25 -15.92 -21.25
C ALA A 187 4.35 -15.17 -22.01
N HIS A 188 4.57 -13.92 -21.62
CA HIS A 188 5.66 -13.09 -22.13
C HIS A 188 6.74 -12.99 -21.06
N ASP A 189 7.99 -12.89 -21.50
CA ASP A 189 9.09 -12.54 -20.60
C ASP A 189 8.79 -11.19 -19.95
N ILE A 190 9.14 -11.08 -18.66
CA ILE A 190 9.01 -9.81 -17.94
C ILE A 190 9.99 -8.83 -18.59
N PRO A 191 9.56 -7.64 -19.05
CA PRO A 191 10.46 -6.66 -19.63
C PRO A 191 11.56 -6.28 -18.61
N PRO A 192 12.68 -5.71 -19.07
CA PRO A 192 13.66 -5.14 -18.16
C PRO A 192 13.00 -4.12 -17.22
N PRO A 193 13.55 -3.89 -16.02
CA PRO A 193 13.02 -2.85 -15.15
C PRO A 193 13.12 -1.48 -15.85
N ASN A 194 12.04 -0.71 -15.82
CA ASN A 194 12.01 0.69 -16.19
C ASN A 194 12.83 1.55 -15.20
N LEU A 195 12.81 1.19 -13.91
CA LEU A 195 13.70 1.74 -12.89
C LEU A 195 14.57 0.62 -12.29
N GLU A 196 15.89 0.73 -12.44
CA GLU A 196 16.84 -0.26 -11.91
C GLU A 196 16.70 -0.45 -10.38
N ASP A 197 16.38 0.63 -9.67
CA ASP A 197 16.22 0.68 -8.20
C ASP A 197 14.76 0.54 -7.74
N ASN A 198 13.91 -0.14 -8.53
CA ASN A 198 12.56 -0.49 -8.12
C ASN A 198 12.55 -1.42 -6.88
N PHE A 199 11.40 -1.51 -6.22
CA PHE A 199 11.32 -2.20 -4.91
C PHE A 199 10.93 -3.69 -4.98
N SER A 200 10.99 -4.35 -6.15
CA SER A 200 10.60 -5.77 -6.28
C SER A 200 11.37 -6.70 -5.35
N GLU A 201 12.66 -6.42 -5.15
CA GLU A 201 13.55 -7.20 -4.27
C GLU A 201 13.50 -6.76 -2.79
N MET A 202 12.56 -5.88 -2.40
CA MET A 202 12.39 -5.44 -1.02
C MET A 202 12.28 -6.65 -0.07
N GLN A 203 13.09 -6.65 0.99
CA GLN A 203 13.10 -7.66 2.04
C GLN A 203 12.18 -7.23 3.19
N LEU A 204 11.61 -8.21 3.90
CA LEU A 204 10.78 -7.97 5.08
C LEU A 204 11.53 -8.38 6.34
N VAL A 205 11.57 -7.49 7.32
CA VAL A 205 11.93 -7.80 8.70
C VAL A 205 10.63 -7.91 9.49
N ASP A 206 10.26 -9.13 9.85
CA ASP A 206 9.03 -9.43 10.60
C ASP A 206 9.36 -10.03 11.98
N ILE A 207 8.33 -10.48 12.69
CA ILE A 207 8.46 -11.11 14.00
C ILE A 207 9.44 -12.29 14.04
N GLY A 208 9.58 -13.04 12.95
CA GLY A 208 10.51 -14.17 12.86
C GLY A 208 11.98 -13.73 12.91
N CYS A 209 12.25 -12.47 12.56
CA CYS A 209 13.59 -11.88 12.63
C CYS A 209 13.95 -11.34 14.02
N VAL A 210 12.97 -11.17 14.91
CA VAL A 210 13.13 -10.56 16.25
C VAL A 210 12.34 -11.33 17.32
N PRO A 211 12.57 -12.65 17.48
CA PRO A 211 11.78 -13.52 18.36
C PRO A 211 11.83 -13.15 19.85
N GLU A 212 12.83 -12.36 20.28
CA GLU A 212 13.01 -11.89 21.64
C GLU A 212 12.08 -10.73 22.03
N LEU A 213 11.45 -10.06 21.05
CA LEU A 213 10.52 -8.97 21.32
C LEU A 213 9.14 -9.50 21.72
N PRO A 214 8.45 -8.81 22.65
CA PRO A 214 7.08 -9.17 22.98
C PRO A 214 6.20 -9.02 21.75
N ALA A 215 5.37 -10.04 21.48
CA ALA A 215 4.46 -10.05 20.36
C ALA A 215 3.02 -10.32 20.79
N GLY A 216 2.08 -9.82 20.00
CA GLY A 216 0.65 -10.00 20.25
C GLY A 216 -0.17 -10.10 18.97
N ASP A 217 -1.32 -10.76 19.09
CA ASP A 217 -2.31 -10.87 18.03
C ASP A 217 -3.34 -9.75 18.13
N PHE A 218 -3.58 -9.10 17.00
CA PHE A 218 -4.52 -8.01 16.84
C PHE A 218 -5.65 -8.47 15.92
N VAL A 219 -6.80 -8.77 16.54
CA VAL A 219 -7.99 -9.27 15.83
C VAL A 219 -9.18 -8.34 16.04
N ASN A 220 -9.81 -7.95 14.92
CA ASN A 220 -11.10 -7.28 14.84
C ASN A 220 -11.93 -7.88 13.68
N SER A 221 -13.08 -7.28 13.34
CA SER A 221 -13.99 -7.82 12.31
C SER A 221 -13.43 -7.80 10.88
N GLY A 222 -12.39 -7.00 10.60
CA GLY A 222 -11.79 -6.87 9.27
C GLY A 222 -10.36 -7.40 9.17
N PHE A 223 -9.63 -7.49 10.29
CA PHE A 223 -8.20 -7.78 10.29
C PHE A 223 -7.82 -8.77 11.39
N SER A 224 -6.84 -9.62 11.06
CA SER A 224 -6.10 -10.47 11.98
C SER A 224 -4.63 -10.34 11.64
N GLU A 225 -3.88 -9.64 12.49
CA GLU A 225 -2.47 -9.34 12.29
C GLU A 225 -1.68 -9.71 13.54
N ARG A 226 -0.42 -10.11 13.36
CA ARG A 226 0.52 -10.35 14.45
C ARG A 226 1.62 -9.29 14.38
N ALA A 227 1.95 -8.70 15.52
CA ALA A 227 2.94 -7.64 15.60
C ALA A 227 3.82 -7.80 16.85
N PHE A 228 5.10 -7.41 16.73
CA PHE A 228 6.01 -7.25 17.85
C PHE A 228 5.99 -5.80 18.34
N ASP A 229 6.21 -5.57 19.63
CA ASP A 229 6.14 -4.23 20.24
C ASP A 229 7.55 -3.68 20.51
N LEU A 230 7.84 -2.47 20.04
CA LEU A 230 9.13 -1.78 20.23
C LEU A 230 9.16 -0.81 21.42
N PHE A 231 8.13 -0.78 22.25
CA PHE A 231 8.16 0.13 23.39
C PHE A 231 9.29 -0.23 24.37
N GLY A 232 10.24 0.70 24.54
CA GLY A 232 11.41 0.51 25.40
C GLY A 232 12.48 -0.42 24.82
N ARG A 233 12.45 -0.72 23.51
CA ARG A 233 13.51 -1.47 22.80
C ARG A 233 13.87 -0.76 21.50
N THR A 234 15.01 -1.15 20.92
CA THR A 234 15.45 -0.63 19.61
C THR A 234 15.83 -1.78 18.70
N ILE A 235 15.29 -1.80 17.47
CA ILE A 235 15.82 -2.68 16.43
C ILE A 235 17.01 -2.02 15.79
N HIS A 236 18.12 -2.75 15.68
CA HIS A 236 19.30 -2.40 14.90
C HIS A 236 19.38 -3.30 13.67
N LEU A 237 19.28 -2.70 12.48
CA LEU A 237 19.44 -3.36 11.20
C LEU A 237 20.77 -2.92 10.56
N ARG A 238 21.48 -3.86 9.94
CA ARG A 238 22.56 -3.52 9.01
C ARG A 238 22.13 -3.86 7.59
N VAL A 239 22.06 -2.84 6.75
CA VAL A 239 21.55 -2.94 5.38
C VAL A 239 22.64 -2.53 4.41
N SER A 240 23.00 -3.42 3.49
CA SER A 240 23.94 -3.11 2.40
C SER A 240 23.19 -2.48 1.24
N GLU A 241 23.64 -1.31 0.79
CA GLU A 241 23.13 -0.61 -0.42
C GLU A 241 21.61 -0.38 -0.39
N GLY A 242 21.07 -0.06 0.79
CA GLY A 242 19.62 0.04 0.97
C GLY A 242 19.17 0.83 2.19
N ILE A 243 17.85 0.97 2.31
CA ILE A 243 17.18 1.70 3.38
C ILE A 243 15.86 1.02 3.76
N PRO A 244 15.34 1.23 4.97
CA PRO A 244 13.93 0.96 5.25
C PRO A 244 13.07 1.93 4.40
N VAL A 245 12.13 1.39 3.63
CA VAL A 245 11.23 2.17 2.76
C VAL A 245 9.80 2.20 3.29
N CYS A 246 9.42 1.29 4.19
CA CYS A 246 8.13 1.36 4.87
C CYS A 246 8.10 0.55 6.17
N VAL A 247 7.16 0.90 7.06
CA VAL A 247 6.85 0.14 8.27
C VAL A 247 5.36 -0.11 8.29
N ARG A 248 4.96 -1.39 8.41
CA ARG A 248 3.57 -1.81 8.61
C ARG A 248 3.34 -1.99 10.10
N TYR A 249 2.36 -1.28 10.64
CA TYR A 249 2.14 -1.20 12.08
C TYR A 249 0.66 -1.24 12.47
N ILE A 250 0.40 -1.51 13.75
CA ILE A 250 -0.94 -1.47 14.32
C ILE A 250 -1.13 -0.17 15.10
N CYS A 251 -1.99 0.70 14.61
CA CYS A 251 -2.40 1.92 15.30
C CYS A 251 -3.35 1.60 16.45
N VAL A 252 -2.86 1.75 17.67
CA VAL A 252 -3.61 1.68 18.94
C VAL A 252 -3.77 3.09 19.54
N GLU A 253 -4.59 3.22 20.58
CA GLU A 253 -4.91 4.54 21.18
C GLU A 253 -3.72 5.22 21.88
N ASP A 254 -2.76 4.44 22.35
CA ASP A 254 -1.54 4.83 23.09
C ASP A 254 -0.26 4.58 22.28
N ILE A 255 -0.37 4.64 20.94
CA ILE A 255 0.75 4.41 20.03
C ILE A 255 1.85 5.48 20.17
N ALA A 256 3.10 5.07 20.02
CA ALA A 256 4.28 5.94 19.92
C ALA A 256 4.59 6.33 18.47
N CYS A 257 5.27 7.46 18.27
CA CYS A 257 5.93 7.75 17.00
C CYS A 257 7.02 6.71 16.71
N ILE A 258 7.34 6.51 15.44
CA ILE A 258 8.54 5.76 15.04
C ILE A 258 9.69 6.74 14.93
N PHE A 259 10.81 6.44 15.59
CA PHE A 259 12.08 7.11 15.37
C PHE A 259 13.00 6.18 14.57
N VAL A 260 13.52 6.67 13.46
CA VAL A 260 14.41 5.92 12.58
C VAL A 260 15.73 6.67 12.45
N ARG A 261 16.85 6.02 12.75
CA ARG A 261 18.18 6.50 12.37
C ARG A 261 18.56 5.85 11.04
N SER A 262 18.96 6.64 10.06
CA SER A 262 19.48 6.14 8.79
C SER A 262 20.62 7.05 8.34
N TYR A 263 21.76 6.46 7.93
CA TYR A 263 23.00 7.19 7.60
C TYR A 263 23.37 8.26 8.64
N GLY A 264 23.30 7.88 9.93
CA GLY A 264 23.67 8.73 11.05
C GLY A 264 22.66 9.83 11.42
N ARG A 265 21.58 10.03 10.66
CA ARG A 265 20.56 11.06 10.90
C ARG A 265 19.28 10.48 11.48
N TRP A 266 18.66 11.20 12.40
CA TRP A 266 17.40 10.79 13.02
C TRP A 266 16.19 11.37 12.31
N TYR A 267 15.18 10.54 12.16
CA TYR A 267 13.91 10.84 11.53
C TYR A 267 12.77 10.46 12.47
N ARG A 268 11.73 11.28 12.53
CA ARG A 268 10.53 11.02 13.32
C ARG A 268 9.33 10.87 12.41
N VAL A 269 8.53 9.86 12.69
CA VAL A 269 7.36 9.49 11.90
C VAL A 269 6.15 9.40 12.82
N LYS A 270 5.14 10.19 12.51
CA LYS A 270 3.87 10.20 13.22
C LYS A 270 3.06 8.96 12.84
N THR A 271 2.41 8.35 13.82
CA THR A 271 1.76 7.03 13.67
C THR A 271 0.29 7.03 14.06
N LEU A 272 -0.19 8.02 14.81
CA LEU A 272 -1.60 8.04 15.24
C LEU A 272 -2.49 8.39 14.05
N GLN A 273 -3.39 7.48 13.70
CA GLN A 273 -4.41 7.72 12.68
C GLN A 273 -5.59 8.49 13.30
N PRO A 274 -6.23 9.46 12.60
CA PRO A 274 -7.30 10.27 13.17
C PRO A 274 -8.47 9.48 13.77
N GLY A 275 -8.78 8.30 13.21
CA GLY A 275 -9.82 7.40 13.72
C GLY A 275 -9.53 6.80 15.11
N MET A 276 -8.31 6.98 15.64
CA MET A 276 -7.86 6.50 16.95
C MET A 276 -7.64 7.64 17.96
N VAL A 277 -7.88 8.91 17.59
CA VAL A 277 -7.85 10.05 18.53
C VAL A 277 -8.94 9.88 19.58
N GLU A 278 -10.17 9.62 19.15
CA GLU A 278 -11.28 9.13 19.96
C GLU A 278 -11.63 7.75 19.40
N PRO A 279 -11.09 6.66 19.97
CA PRO A 279 -11.07 5.35 19.32
C PRO A 279 -12.46 4.86 18.94
N LYS A 280 -12.76 4.89 17.63
CA LYS A 280 -13.96 4.26 17.06
C LYS A 280 -13.74 2.78 16.74
N TYR A 281 -12.48 2.37 16.73
CA TYR A 281 -12.03 1.04 16.38
C TYR A 281 -11.14 0.49 17.49
N LYS A 282 -11.07 -0.85 17.62
CA LYS A 282 -10.14 -1.51 18.54
C LYS A 282 -8.68 -1.19 18.18
N PHE A 283 -8.39 -1.15 16.88
CA PHE A 283 -7.13 -0.73 16.28
C PHE A 283 -7.33 -0.50 14.78
N LEU A 284 -6.37 0.15 14.13
CA LEU A 284 -6.26 0.23 12.67
C LEU A 284 -4.94 -0.39 12.20
N VAL A 285 -4.96 -1.10 11.07
CA VAL A 285 -3.73 -1.51 10.37
C VAL A 285 -3.31 -0.38 9.45
N SER A 286 -2.03 0.01 9.46
CA SER A 286 -1.55 1.15 8.68
C SER A 286 -0.10 0.94 8.24
N ASN A 287 0.37 1.75 7.29
CA ASN A 287 1.77 1.84 6.91
C ASN A 287 2.31 3.26 7.08
N ALA A 288 3.55 3.34 7.50
CA ALA A 288 4.37 4.54 7.43
C ALA A 288 5.33 4.42 6.24
N ASN A 289 5.33 5.42 5.37
CA ASN A 289 6.23 5.49 4.22
C ASN A 289 7.57 6.12 4.65
N LEU A 290 8.68 5.43 4.40
CA LEU A 290 10.06 5.84 4.72
C LEU A 290 10.95 5.96 3.47
N ASP A 291 10.38 5.84 2.29
CA ASP A 291 11.03 5.99 0.98
C ASP A 291 11.69 7.37 0.80
N CYS A 292 11.42 8.33 1.70
CA CYS A 292 12.08 9.63 1.74
C CYS A 292 13.42 9.69 2.45
N LEU A 293 13.82 8.61 3.13
CA LEU A 293 15.10 8.56 3.81
C LEU A 293 16.25 8.65 2.79
N PRO A 294 17.39 9.25 3.18
CA PRO A 294 18.53 9.38 2.28
C PRO A 294 19.05 8.00 1.89
N SER A 295 19.28 7.78 0.60
CA SER A 295 20.04 6.65 0.09
C SER A 295 21.55 6.97 0.10
N GLY A 296 22.37 5.93 0.14
CA GLY A 296 23.82 6.05 0.20
C GLY A 296 24.51 4.76 -0.26
N VAL A 297 25.82 4.83 -0.41
CA VAL A 297 26.66 3.67 -0.76
C VAL A 297 27.21 3.04 0.52
N GLY A 298 27.28 1.70 0.54
CA GLY A 298 27.88 0.94 1.63
C GLY A 298 26.86 0.42 2.64
N ILE A 299 27.32 0.23 3.88
CA ILE A 299 26.51 -0.33 4.97
C ILE A 299 25.79 0.80 5.70
N ASN A 300 24.47 0.73 5.73
CA ASN A 300 23.61 1.59 6.52
C ASN A 300 23.28 0.91 7.86
N GLU A 301 23.70 1.54 8.96
CA GLU A 301 23.28 1.16 10.31
C GLU A 301 21.99 1.88 10.66
N VAL A 302 20.91 1.10 10.72
CA VAL A 302 19.56 1.60 10.90
C VAL A 302 19.07 1.26 12.30
N LEU A 303 18.65 2.28 13.05
CA LEU A 303 18.03 2.08 14.37
C LEU A 303 16.55 2.44 14.29
N ILE A 304 15.66 1.60 14.78
CA ILE A 304 14.21 1.83 14.79
C ILE A 304 13.70 1.65 16.22
N THR A 305 13.07 2.68 16.78
CA THR A 305 12.60 2.66 18.17
C THR A 305 11.34 3.50 18.38
N ALA A 306 10.64 3.24 19.48
CA ALA A 306 9.54 4.07 19.99
C ALA A 306 10.01 5.25 20.84
N THR A 307 11.27 5.21 21.32
CA THR A 307 11.82 6.18 22.27
C THR A 307 12.51 7.32 21.53
N PRO A 308 12.19 8.60 21.82
CA PRO A 308 12.91 9.72 21.23
C PRO A 308 14.41 9.63 21.55
N PRO A 309 15.31 9.81 20.57
CA PRO A 309 16.74 9.80 20.83
C PRO A 309 17.14 11.02 21.68
N ASN A 310 18.10 10.83 22.59
CA ASN A 310 18.60 11.90 23.47
C ASN A 310 19.56 12.87 22.76
N GLU A 311 20.07 12.49 21.59
CA GLU A 311 21.08 13.24 20.84
C GLU A 311 20.77 13.29 19.34
N GLY A 312 21.25 14.36 18.70
CA GLY A 312 21.12 14.58 17.26
C GLY A 312 19.90 15.41 16.85
N VAL A 313 19.93 15.91 15.61
CA VAL A 313 18.80 16.64 15.02
C VAL A 313 17.78 15.64 14.50
N ILE A 314 16.53 15.75 14.95
CA ILE A 314 15.41 14.92 14.50
C ILE A 314 14.70 15.65 13.35
N THR A 315 14.60 14.98 12.20
CA THR A 315 13.85 15.49 11.04
C THR A 315 12.47 14.83 10.97
N ASP A 316 11.41 15.62 10.88
CA ASP A 316 10.07 15.08 10.71
C ASP A 316 9.85 14.54 9.30
N VAL A 317 9.44 13.28 9.22
CA VAL A 317 8.93 12.68 7.99
C VAL A 317 7.44 12.99 7.89
N GLN A 318 7.09 13.68 6.81
CA GLN A 318 5.69 13.97 6.49
C GLN A 318 4.98 12.66 6.12
N GLN A 319 3.90 12.35 6.83
CA GLN A 319 3.01 11.23 6.51
C GLN A 319 1.67 11.77 6.03
N HIS A 320 1.01 11.00 5.17
CA HIS A 320 -0.36 11.28 4.81
C HIS A 320 -1.28 10.93 5.99
N VAL A 321 -2.10 11.90 6.42
CA VAL A 321 -3.16 11.75 7.44
C VAL A 321 -2.68 11.49 8.88
N ALA A 322 -1.57 10.79 9.11
CA ALA A 322 -1.09 10.47 10.46
C ALA A 322 -0.72 11.75 11.25
N ILE A 323 -1.12 11.79 12.52
CA ILE A 323 -0.93 12.90 13.43
C ILE A 323 -0.11 12.50 14.66
N GLU A 324 0.25 13.48 15.49
CA GLU A 324 0.96 13.24 16.74
C GLU A 324 0.10 12.39 17.70
N PRO A 325 0.72 11.45 18.44
CA PRO A 325 0.06 10.81 19.57
C PRO A 325 -0.51 11.84 20.55
N VAL A 326 -1.78 11.66 20.91
CA VAL A 326 -2.52 12.57 21.82
C VAL A 326 -2.57 12.05 23.26
N ARG A 327 -2.00 10.87 23.51
CA ARG A 327 -1.94 10.20 24.82
C ARG A 327 -0.49 9.85 25.15
N PRO A 328 -0.15 9.63 26.43
CA PRO A 328 1.14 9.07 26.80
C PRO A 328 1.37 7.76 26.05
N SER A 329 2.40 7.73 25.22
CA SER A 329 2.72 6.57 24.41
C SER A 329 3.21 5.41 25.28
N LYS A 330 2.73 4.21 24.97
CA LYS A 330 3.09 2.97 25.69
C LYS A 330 3.41 1.80 24.78
N ARG A 331 3.13 1.93 23.47
CA ARG A 331 3.20 0.83 22.52
C ARG A 331 3.67 1.30 21.15
N LEU A 332 4.44 0.47 20.47
CA LEU A 332 4.70 0.59 19.03
C LEU A 332 4.63 -0.81 18.40
N PRO A 333 3.42 -1.32 18.12
CA PRO A 333 3.27 -2.64 17.53
C PRO A 333 3.57 -2.58 16.03
N ILE A 334 4.64 -3.25 15.60
CA ILE A 334 5.09 -3.37 14.21
C ILE A 334 4.81 -4.78 13.71
N CYS A 335 4.15 -4.87 12.56
CA CYS A 335 3.91 -6.15 11.88
C CYS A 335 5.13 -6.57 11.06
N ALA A 336 5.68 -5.62 10.29
CA ALA A 336 6.85 -5.83 9.45
C ALA A 336 7.49 -4.50 9.04
N ILE A 337 8.76 -4.55 8.63
CA ILE A 337 9.54 -3.44 8.09
C ILE A 337 10.02 -3.84 6.70
N GLY A 338 9.72 -3.02 5.69
CA GLY A 338 10.18 -3.23 4.32
C GLY A 338 11.48 -2.51 4.07
N CYS A 339 12.52 -3.23 3.65
CA CYS A 339 13.86 -2.70 3.38
C CYS A 339 14.29 -2.97 1.93
N THR A 340 14.84 -1.98 1.25
CA THR A 340 15.60 -2.19 0.00
C THR A 340 17.03 -2.62 0.31
N GLY A 341 17.74 -3.10 -0.71
CA GLY A 341 19.10 -3.64 -0.54
C GLY A 341 19.08 -4.98 0.20
N ASN A 342 20.21 -5.32 0.82
CA ASN A 342 20.36 -6.59 1.54
C ASN A 342 20.45 -6.36 3.05
N VAL A 343 19.44 -6.81 3.80
CA VAL A 343 19.46 -6.88 5.26
C VAL A 343 20.23 -8.15 5.65
N PHE A 344 21.38 -7.98 6.30
CA PHE A 344 22.25 -9.12 6.65
C PHE A 344 22.47 -9.27 8.16
N ASP A 345 21.97 -8.34 8.97
CA ASP A 345 22.05 -8.39 10.42
C ASP A 345 20.84 -7.67 11.04
N VAL A 346 20.21 -8.32 12.03
CA VAL A 346 19.04 -7.82 12.76
C VAL A 346 19.26 -8.15 14.23
N ASN A 347 19.37 -7.12 15.06
CA ASN A 347 19.57 -7.26 16.50
C ASN A 347 18.60 -6.38 17.27
N VAL A 348 18.22 -6.82 18.48
CA VAL A 348 17.44 -6.00 19.41
C VAL A 348 18.37 -5.46 20.50
N LEU A 349 18.34 -4.14 20.66
CA LEU A 349 19.04 -3.40 21.69
C LEU A 349 18.05 -2.99 22.79
N ASP A 350 18.58 -2.85 24.01
CA ASP A 350 17.84 -2.36 25.17
C ASP A 350 17.71 -0.83 25.21
#